data_AF-A0A920IWI1-F1
#
_entry.id   AF-A0A920IWI1-F1
#
_cell.length_a   1.000
_cell.length_b   1.000
_cell.length_c   1.000
_cell.angle_alpha   90.00
_cell.angle_beta   90.00
_cell.angle_gamma   90.00
#
_symmetry.space_group_name_H-M   'P 1'
#
loop_
_entity.id
_entity.type
_entity.pdbx_description
1 polymer ?
#
loop_
_entity_poly.entity_id
_entity_poly.type
_entity_poly.pdbx_seq_one_letter_code
_entity_poly.pdbx_strand_id
1 'polypeptide(L)'
;MKKQPKTSSLNRRTFIRGAAVTSAVAGFPAITHSKSPNGKLAVGLIGVGGRGRGHVAGCRNEQVVSLCDVNQKGLGWSTAFPGEGCSDLY
;
A
#
# COMPACT_ATOMS: atom_id res chain seq x y z
N MET A 1 26.23 -4.98 45.15
CA MET A 1 24.81 -4.70 44.81
C MET A 1 24.69 -4.50 43.30
N LYS A 2 24.01 -5.39 42.57
CA LYS A 2 23.84 -5.29 41.11
C LYS A 2 22.70 -4.30 40.81
N LYS A 3 22.97 -3.20 40.11
CA LYS A 3 21.95 -2.25 39.64
C LYS A 3 21.22 -2.89 38.45
N GLN A 4 19.92 -3.16 38.60
CA GLN A 4 19.08 -3.67 37.51
C GLN A 4 18.71 -2.52 36.55
N PRO A 5 18.78 -2.71 35.22
CA PRO A 5 18.34 -1.71 34.27
C PRO A 5 16.81 -1.62 34.31
N LYS A 6 16.28 -0.43 34.66
CA LYS A 6 14.85 -0.14 34.51
C LYS A 6 14.55 -0.11 33.02
N THR A 7 13.81 -1.09 32.51
CA THR A 7 13.22 -1.03 31.17
C THR A 7 12.29 0.18 31.14
N SER A 8 12.71 1.25 30.47
CA SER A 8 11.86 2.41 30.24
C SER A 8 10.69 1.96 29.37
N SER A 9 9.49 1.90 29.96
CA SER A 9 8.25 1.67 29.20
C SER A 9 8.16 2.73 28.09
N LEU A 10 8.16 2.28 26.84
CA LEU A 10 7.99 3.17 25.69
C LEU A 10 6.59 3.77 25.77
N ASN A 11 6.53 5.01 26.25
CA ASN A 11 5.28 5.74 26.35
C ASN A 11 4.77 6.02 24.93
N ARG A 12 3.56 5.54 24.63
CA ARG A 12 2.89 5.71 23.33
C ARG A 12 2.92 7.16 22.84
N ARG A 13 2.79 8.14 23.74
CA ARG A 13 2.85 9.57 23.41
C ARG A 13 4.24 10.01 22.93
N THR A 14 5.30 9.46 23.52
CA THR A 14 6.68 9.76 23.11
C THR A 14 6.99 9.13 21.75
N PHE A 15 6.50 7.92 21.50
CA PHE A 15 6.63 7.25 20.20
C PHE A 15 5.90 8.03 19.09
N ILE A 16 4.63 8.40 19.30
CA ILE A 16 3.86 9.16 18.30
C ILE A 16 4.50 10.53 18.04
N ARG A 17 5.00 11.22 19.08
CA ARG A 17 5.72 12.49 18.92
C ARG A 17 7.00 12.31 18.09
N GLY A 18 7.77 11.25 18.35
CA GLY A 18 8.95 10.92 17.55
C GLY A 18 8.60 10.61 16.09
N ALA A 19 7.58 9.79 15.85
CA ALA A 19 7.10 9.43 14.52
C ALA A 19 6.54 10.63 13.74
N ALA A 20 5.86 11.56 14.41
CA ALA A 20 5.36 12.79 13.79
C ALA A 20 6.51 13.68 13.30
N VAL A 21 7.55 13.86 14.11
CA VAL A 21 8.72 14.68 13.72
C VAL A 21 9.48 14.04 12.54
N THR A 22 9.64 12.71 12.52
CA THR A 22 10.30 12.04 11.39
C THR A 22 9.46 12.05 10.12
N SER A 23 8.12 12.00 10.23
CA SER A 23 7.24 12.11 9.07
C SER A 23 7.29 13.48 8.37
N ALA A 24 7.61 14.55 9.11
CA ALA A 24 7.76 15.88 8.54
C ALA A 24 9.06 16.04 7.72
N VAL A 25 10.13 15.33 8.10
CA VAL A 25 11.41 15.32 7.36
C VAL A 25 11.39 14.33 6.19
N ALA A 26 10.63 13.22 6.33
CA ALA A 26 10.28 12.33 5.23
C ALA A 26 9.14 12.90 4.36
N GLY A 27 9.11 14.23 4.18
CA GLY A 27 8.10 14.99 3.47
C GLY A 27 7.82 14.42 2.07
N PHE A 28 6.68 13.77 1.94
CA PHE A 28 5.94 13.60 0.68
C PHE A 28 5.58 15.01 0.14
N PRO A 29 5.68 15.35 -1.18
CA PRO A 29 5.80 14.52 -2.38
C PRO A 29 7.07 14.83 -3.22
N ALA A 30 8.21 15.15 -2.60
CA ALA A 30 9.44 15.40 -3.38
C ALA A 30 10.01 14.13 -4.05
N ILE A 31 9.57 12.95 -3.59
CA ILE A 31 10.02 11.63 -4.08
C ILE A 31 8.97 10.99 -5.01
N THR A 32 7.74 11.51 -5.05
CA THR A 32 6.70 11.01 -5.95
C THR A 32 6.81 11.67 -7.31
N HIS A 33 7.58 11.08 -8.21
CA HIS A 33 7.59 11.46 -9.61
C HIS A 33 6.35 10.90 -10.32
N SER A 34 5.45 11.77 -10.77
CA SER A 34 4.45 11.39 -11.77
C SER A 34 5.09 11.47 -13.16
N LYS A 35 5.24 10.31 -13.82
CA LYS A 35 5.83 10.22 -15.16
C LYS A 35 4.98 10.92 -16.22
N SER A 36 3.68 11.08 -15.96
CA SER A 36 2.74 11.87 -16.76
C SER A 36 1.59 12.34 -15.86
N PRO A 37 1.59 13.60 -15.39
CA PRO A 37 0.52 14.14 -14.56
C PRO A 37 -0.86 14.12 -15.23
N ASN A 38 -0.88 14.09 -16.57
CA ASN A 38 -2.10 14.05 -17.39
C ASN A 38 -2.46 12.62 -17.84
N GLY A 39 -1.67 11.60 -17.47
CA GLY A 39 -1.91 10.20 -17.81
C GLY A 39 -2.61 9.43 -16.69
N LYS A 40 -3.10 8.23 -16.99
CA LYS A 40 -3.60 7.30 -15.97
C LYS A 40 -2.45 6.84 -15.07
N LEU A 41 -2.74 6.69 -13.78
CA LEU A 41 -1.80 6.11 -12.82
C LEU A 41 -1.69 4.60 -13.07
N ALA A 42 -0.46 4.08 -13.09
CA ALA A 42 -0.20 2.65 -13.07
C ALA A 42 -0.33 2.12 -11.63
N VAL A 43 -1.30 1.25 -11.37
CA VAL A 43 -1.63 0.74 -10.04
C VAL A 43 -1.47 -0.77 -9.97
N GLY A 44 -0.70 -1.25 -9.00
CA GLY A 44 -0.62 -2.67 -8.63
C GLY A 44 -1.34 -2.93 -7.31
N LEU A 45 -2.12 -4.02 -7.22
CA LEU A 45 -2.86 -4.37 -6.01
C LEU A 45 -2.49 -5.78 -5.50
N ILE A 46 -2.24 -5.88 -4.19
CA ILE A 46 -1.93 -7.14 -3.48
C ILE A 46 -3.05 -7.42 -2.48
N GLY A 47 -3.59 -8.64 -2.48
CA GLY A 47 -4.73 -9.04 -1.64
C GLY A 47 -6.05 -8.49 -2.16
N VAL A 48 -6.43 -8.90 -3.37
CA VAL A 48 -7.57 -8.35 -4.11
C VAL A 48 -8.91 -9.00 -3.73
N GLY A 49 -8.90 -10.14 -3.03
CA GLY A 49 -10.08 -10.79 -2.48
C GLY A 49 -10.76 -10.02 -1.34
N GLY A 50 -11.96 -10.47 -0.94
CA GLY A 50 -12.68 -9.92 0.21
C GLY A 50 -12.93 -8.40 0.11
N ARG A 51 -12.35 -7.63 1.05
CA ARG A 51 -12.44 -6.14 1.07
C ARG A 51 -11.59 -5.48 0.00
N GLY A 52 -10.53 -6.15 -0.50
CA GLY A 52 -9.67 -5.66 -1.57
C GLY A 52 -10.44 -5.34 -2.85
N ARG A 53 -11.56 -6.04 -3.08
CA ARG A 53 -12.50 -5.77 -4.18
C ARG A 53 -12.95 -4.31 -4.26
N GLY A 54 -13.20 -3.68 -3.11
CA GLY A 54 -13.59 -2.27 -3.07
C GLY A 54 -12.47 -1.33 -3.54
N HIS A 55 -11.22 -1.66 -3.24
CA HIS A 55 -10.06 -0.87 -3.68
C HIS A 55 -9.83 -1.03 -5.18
N VAL A 56 -9.91 -2.26 -5.69
CA VAL A 56 -9.85 -2.53 -7.14
C VAL A 56 -10.98 -1.79 -7.89
N ALA A 57 -12.20 -1.75 -7.31
CA ALA A 57 -13.31 -0.98 -7.85
C ALA A 57 -13.06 0.55 -7.83
N GLY A 58 -12.39 1.06 -6.81
CA GLY A 58 -11.98 2.47 -6.73
C GLY A 58 -10.95 2.86 -7.79
N CYS A 59 -10.11 1.92 -8.21
CA CYS A 59 -9.07 2.14 -9.23
C CYS A 59 -9.55 1.85 -10.66
N ARG A 60 -10.86 1.70 -10.92
CA ARG A 60 -11.41 1.36 -12.25
C ARG A 60 -11.07 2.33 -13.38
N ASN A 61 -10.83 3.59 -13.04
CA ASN A 61 -10.47 4.62 -14.03
C ASN A 61 -8.95 4.71 -14.26
N GLU A 62 -8.16 4.03 -13.44
CA GLU A 62 -6.70 3.98 -13.53
C GLU A 62 -6.21 2.77 -14.32
N GLN A 63 -4.92 2.75 -14.64
CA GLN A 63 -4.30 1.62 -15.33
C GLN A 63 -3.86 0.58 -14.30
N VAL A 64 -4.67 -0.46 -14.12
CA VAL A 64 -4.29 -1.60 -13.25
C VAL A 64 -3.27 -2.48 -13.98
N VAL A 65 -2.03 -2.51 -13.48
CA VAL A 65 -0.90 -3.22 -14.10
C VAL A 65 -0.58 -4.56 -13.46
N SER A 66 -1.03 -4.80 -12.22
CA SER A 66 -0.80 -6.07 -11.53
C SER A 66 -1.83 -6.34 -10.45
N LEU A 67 -2.20 -7.61 -10.31
CA LEU A 67 -3.10 -8.12 -9.29
C LEU A 67 -2.47 -9.39 -8.70
N CYS A 68 -2.39 -9.47 -7.38
CA CYS A 68 -1.85 -10.63 -6.68
C CYS A 68 -2.75 -10.99 -5.49
N ASP A 69 -2.99 -12.28 -5.26
CA ASP A 69 -3.67 -12.80 -4.07
C ASP A 69 -3.16 -14.22 -3.78
N VAL A 70 -3.02 -14.56 -2.50
CA VAL A 70 -2.69 -15.93 -2.07
C VAL A 70 -3.87 -16.89 -2.28
N ASN A 71 -5.09 -16.36 -2.20
CA ASN A 71 -6.31 -17.14 -2.42
C ASN A 71 -6.68 -17.09 -3.90
N GLN A 72 -6.60 -18.24 -4.57
CA GLN A 72 -6.91 -18.38 -5.99
C GLN A 72 -8.37 -17.99 -6.33
N LYS A 73 -9.33 -18.15 -5.41
CA LYS A 73 -10.70 -17.63 -5.57
C LYS A 73 -10.76 -16.10 -5.55
N GLY A 74 -9.85 -15.49 -4.80
CA GLY A 74 -9.60 -14.05 -4.76
C GLY A 74 -8.95 -13.53 -6.03
N LEU A 75 -8.16 -14.33 -6.74
CA LEU A 75 -7.60 -13.95 -8.05
C LEU A 75 -8.60 -14.17 -9.19
N GLY A 76 -9.43 -15.22 -9.12
CA GLY A 76 -10.32 -15.63 -10.20
C GLY A 76 -11.45 -14.66 -10.54
N TRP A 77 -11.79 -13.70 -9.67
CA TRP A 77 -12.71 -12.61 -10.03
C TRP A 77 -11.98 -11.42 -10.66
N SER A 78 -10.67 -11.29 -10.40
CA SER A 78 -9.81 -10.23 -10.92
C SER A 78 -9.48 -10.41 -12.40
N THR A 79 -9.57 -11.62 -12.93
CA THR A 79 -9.48 -11.90 -14.38
C THR A 79 -10.65 -11.32 -15.17
N ALA A 80 -11.79 -11.07 -14.53
CA ALA A 80 -12.93 -10.37 -15.13
C ALA A 80 -12.80 -8.85 -15.08
N PHE A 81 -11.76 -8.32 -14.41
CA PHE A 81 -11.50 -6.89 -14.37
C PHE A 81 -10.89 -6.45 -15.71
N PRO A 82 -11.47 -5.45 -16.40
CA PRO A 82 -11.05 -5.03 -17.74
C PRO A 82 -9.76 -4.17 -17.73
N GLY A 83 -8.79 -4.51 -16.87
CA GLY A 83 -7.51 -3.82 -16.78
C GLY A 83 -6.58 -4.28 -17.90
N GLU A 84 -6.15 -3.34 -18.74
CA GLU A 84 -5.25 -3.45 -19.91
C GLU A 84 -3.83 -4.03 -19.60
N GLY A 85 -3.61 -4.70 -18.47
CA GLY A 85 -2.30 -5.22 -18.07
C GLY A 85 -2.32 -6.47 -17.19
N CYS A 86 -3.47 -7.10 -16.97
CA CYS A 86 -3.59 -8.26 -16.07
C CYS A 86 -3.41 -9.62 -16.79
N SER A 87 -2.69 -9.67 -17.92
CA SER A 87 -2.48 -10.92 -18.66
C SER A 87 -1.38 -11.82 -18.10
N ASP A 88 -0.42 -11.30 -17.32
CA ASP A 88 0.87 -11.98 -17.14
C ASP A 88 1.34 -12.20 -15.69
N LEU A 89 0.43 -12.24 -14.71
CA LEU A 89 0.81 -12.59 -13.33
C LEU A 89 0.01 -13.79 -12.83
N TYR A 90 0.63 -14.96 -12.99
CA TYR A 90 0.37 -16.15 -12.18
C TYR A 90 1.28 -16.12 -10.95
#